data_AF-A0A7S8RG24-F1
#
_entry.id   AF-A0A7S8RG24-F1
#
_cell.length_a   1.000
_cell.length_b   1.000
_cell.length_c   1.000
_cell.angle_alpha   90.00
_cell.angle_beta   90.00
_cell.angle_gamma   90.00
#
_symmetry.space_group_name_H-M   'P 1'
#
loop_
_entity.id
_entity.type
_entity.pdbx_description
1 polymer ?
#
loop_
_entity_poly.entity_id
_entity_poly.type
_entity_poly.pdbx_seq_one_letter_code
_entity_poly.pdbx_strand_id
1 'polypeptide(L)'
;MQSVDGPRRSEALESLATEGVDHETAMLIDTADGPVLIYAMQTDNRNRSLSVADASDRPTDAEHRAVIRAADDGPADARILLDLYVNAP
;
A
#
# COMPACT_ATOMS: atom_id res chain seq x y z
N MET A 1 -5.06 -18.20 -12.21
CA MET A 1 -5.80 -17.96 -10.96
C MET A 1 -5.03 -16.89 -10.21
N GLN A 2 -5.52 -15.65 -10.15
CA GLN A 2 -4.95 -14.65 -9.23
C GLN A 2 -5.29 -15.14 -7.82
N SER A 3 -4.29 -15.58 -7.06
CA SER A 3 -4.51 -15.90 -5.66
C SER A 3 -4.56 -14.60 -4.86
N VAL A 4 -5.69 -14.35 -4.20
CA VAL A 4 -5.70 -13.50 -3.02
C VAL A 4 -4.81 -14.17 -1.98
N ASP A 5 -3.94 -13.40 -1.31
CA ASP A 5 -2.97 -13.89 -0.32
C ASP A 5 -1.95 -14.90 -0.86
N GLY A 6 -1.03 -14.42 -1.70
CA GLY A 6 0.06 -15.22 -2.27
C GLY A 6 1.02 -15.86 -1.24
N PRO A 7 2.02 -16.64 -1.69
CA PRO A 7 2.84 -17.51 -0.83
C PRO A 7 3.67 -16.80 0.26
N ARG A 8 3.82 -15.47 0.17
CA ARG A 8 4.60 -14.64 1.13
C ARG A 8 3.74 -13.90 2.14
N ARG A 9 2.49 -14.34 2.34
CA ARG A 9 1.53 -13.72 3.26
C ARG A 9 2.07 -13.51 4.68
N SER A 10 2.80 -14.48 5.22
CA SER A 10 3.37 -14.37 6.58
C SER A 10 4.42 -13.27 6.69
N GLU A 11 5.27 -13.12 5.67
CA GLU A 11 6.26 -12.04 5.60
C GLU A 11 5.56 -10.68 5.52
N ALA A 12 4.52 -10.57 4.69
CA ALA A 12 3.74 -9.35 4.56
C ALA A 12 3.09 -8.95 5.90
N LEU A 13 2.48 -9.90 6.62
CA LEU A 13 1.87 -9.63 7.92
C LEU A 13 2.89 -9.18 8.98
N GLU A 14 4.09 -9.76 8.99
CA GLU A 14 5.16 -9.34 9.90
C GLU A 14 5.62 -7.91 9.59
N SER A 15 5.69 -7.56 8.30
CA SER A 15 6.02 -6.23 7.84
C SER A 15 4.98 -5.20 8.32
N LEU A 16 3.70 -5.44 8.02
CA LEU A 16 2.59 -4.60 8.44
C LEU A 16 2.54 -4.41 9.97
N ALA A 17 2.75 -5.47 10.74
CA ALA A 17 2.79 -5.40 12.19
C ALA A 17 3.95 -4.52 12.71
N THR A 18 5.10 -4.55 12.03
CA THR A 18 6.28 -3.72 12.39
C THR A 18 6.04 -2.25 12.10
N GLU A 19 5.34 -1.98 11.00
CA GLU A 19 4.96 -0.63 10.58
C GLU A 19 3.85 -0.02 11.44
N GLY A 20 3.15 -0.83 12.24
CA GLY A 20 1.98 -0.40 13.01
C GLY A 20 0.75 -0.22 12.11
N VAL A 21 0.59 -1.11 11.14
CA VAL A 21 -0.59 -1.21 10.26
C VAL A 21 -1.48 -2.33 10.76
N ASP A 22 -2.72 -2.00 11.11
CA ASP A 22 -3.71 -2.97 11.63
C ASP A 22 -4.41 -3.74 10.51
N HIS A 23 -4.60 -3.06 9.38
CA HIS A 23 -5.32 -3.59 8.24
C HIS A 23 -4.82 -2.93 6.96
N GLU A 24 -4.60 -3.73 5.94
CA GLU A 24 -4.32 -3.27 4.59
C GLU A 24 -5.19 -4.03 3.58
N THR A 25 -5.66 -3.33 2.55
CA THR A 25 -6.29 -3.93 1.39
C THR A 25 -5.78 -3.23 0.13
N ALA A 26 -5.47 -4.05 -0.88
CA ALA A 26 -5.13 -3.59 -2.21
C ALA A 26 -6.21 -4.04 -3.20
N MET A 27 -6.63 -3.13 -4.08
CA MET A 27 -7.58 -3.41 -5.15
C MET A 27 -6.98 -2.98 -6.49
N LEU A 28 -7.05 -3.85 -7.49
CA LEU A 28 -6.72 -3.50 -8.87
C LEU A 28 -8.02 -3.21 -9.62
N ILE A 29 -8.13 -2.01 -10.20
CA ILE A 29 -9.28 -1.58 -11.00
C ILE A 29 -8.81 -1.42 -12.44
N ASP A 30 -9.33 -2.25 -13.35
CA ASP A 30 -9.06 -2.09 -14.78
C ASP A 30 -9.82 -0.88 -15.33
N THR A 31 -9.10 0.04 -15.97
CA THR A 31 -9.69 1.21 -16.64
C THR A 31 -9.32 1.21 -18.13
N ALA A 32 -9.91 2.13 -18.90
CA ALA A 32 -9.57 2.30 -20.31
C ALA A 32 -8.12 2.76 -20.53
N ASP A 33 -7.56 3.48 -19.56
CA ASP A 33 -6.20 4.04 -19.61
C ASP A 33 -5.16 3.10 -18.98
N GLY A 34 -5.60 1.96 -18.45
CA GLY A 34 -4.77 0.97 -17.76
C GLY A 34 -5.28 0.62 -16.37
N PRO A 35 -4.68 -0.38 -15.71
CA PRO A 35 -5.06 -0.77 -14.37
C PRO A 35 -4.60 0.27 -13.32
N VAL A 36 -5.47 0.59 -12.38
CA VAL A 36 -5.18 1.44 -11.22
C VAL A 36 -5.14 0.58 -9.96
N LEU A 37 -4.05 0.71 -9.20
CA LEU A 37 -3.89 0.03 -7.92
C LEU A 37 -4.26 0.98 -6.77
N ILE A 38 -5.26 0.60 -5.99
CA ILE A 38 -5.70 1.32 -4.80
C ILE A 38 -5.23 0.58 -3.56
N TYR A 39 -4.43 1.24 -2.73
CA TYR A 39 -4.05 0.77 -1.40
C TYR A 39 -4.81 1.53 -0.31
N ALA A 40 -5.43 0.79 0.60
CA ALA A 40 -6.08 1.31 1.78
C ALA A 40 -5.42 0.71 3.03
N MET A 41 -4.87 1.57 3.90
CA MET A 41 -4.20 1.18 5.13
C MET A 41 -4.90 1.81 6.35
N GLN A 42 -5.05 1.03 7.42
CA GLN A 42 -5.45 1.50 8.74
C GLN A 42 -4.22 1.57 9.65
N THR A 43 -3.92 2.75 10.15
CA THR A 43 -2.82 2.98 11.11
C THR A 43 -3.10 4.23 11.95
N ASP A 44 -2.67 4.20 13.20
CA ASP A 44 -2.73 5.36 14.12
C ASP A 44 -1.73 6.46 13.73
N ASN A 45 -0.66 6.12 13.01
CA ASN A 45 0.38 7.07 12.63
C ASN A 45 1.00 6.74 11.27
N ARG A 46 0.37 7.28 10.22
CA ARG A 46 0.81 7.09 8.83
C ARG A 46 2.26 7.50 8.60
N ASN A 47 2.71 8.63 9.14
CA ASN A 47 4.07 9.12 8.92
C ASN A 47 5.11 8.19 9.57
N ARG A 48 4.81 7.64 10.75
CA ARG A 48 5.65 6.62 11.37
C ARG A 48 5.68 5.33 10.54
N SER A 49 4.52 4.83 10.13
CA SER A 49 4.42 3.61 9.32
C SER A 49 5.27 3.71 8.04
N LEU A 50 5.12 4.82 7.29
CA LEU A 50 5.93 5.08 6.11
C LEU A 50 7.42 5.14 6.42
N SER A 51 7.82 5.83 7.49
CA SER A 51 9.23 5.88 7.89
C SER A 51 9.81 4.51 8.25
N VAL A 52 9.02 3.62 8.87
CA VAL A 52 9.45 2.26 9.19
C VAL A 52 9.55 1.42 7.92
N ALA A 53 8.58 1.51 7.03
CA ALA A 53 8.59 0.82 5.74
C ALA A 53 9.81 1.23 4.90
N ASP A 54 10.09 2.54 4.80
CA ASP A 54 11.23 3.09 4.05
C ASP A 54 12.58 2.67 4.63
N ALA A 55 12.67 2.55 5.95
CA ALA A 55 13.88 2.14 6.67
C ALA A 55 14.01 0.62 6.83
N SER A 56 13.09 -0.19 6.30
CA SER A 56 13.13 -1.63 6.49
C SER A 56 14.32 -2.28 5.77
N ASP A 57 15.12 -3.01 6.54
CA ASP A 57 16.25 -3.85 6.10
C ASP A 57 15.82 -5.27 5.69
N ARG A 58 14.53 -5.60 5.75
CA ARG A 58 14.06 -6.92 5.33
C ARG A 58 14.20 -7.06 3.80
N PRO A 59 14.80 -8.16 3.30
CA PRO A 59 14.91 -8.40 1.86
C PRO A 59 13.55 -8.38 1.14
N THR A 60 12.51 -8.84 1.84
CA THR A 60 11.12 -8.92 1.37
C THR A 60 10.54 -7.56 1.02
N ASP A 61 10.81 -6.56 1.86
CA ASP A 61 10.32 -5.20 1.70
C ASP A 61 11.12 -4.48 0.60
N ALA A 62 12.42 -4.77 0.50
CA ALA A 62 13.25 -4.26 -0.59
C ALA A 62 12.79 -4.79 -1.97
N GLU A 63 12.50 -6.09 -2.07
CA GLU A 63 11.92 -6.71 -3.25
C GLU A 63 10.55 -6.14 -3.59
N HIS A 64 9.67 -5.99 -2.59
CA HIS A 64 8.35 -5.40 -2.77
C HIS A 64 8.45 -3.97 -3.33
N ARG A 65 9.29 -3.11 -2.74
CA ARG A 65 9.55 -1.75 -3.25
C ARG A 65 10.13 -1.75 -4.66
N ALA A 66 10.93 -2.74 -5.03
CA ALA A 66 11.46 -2.85 -6.39
C ALA A 66 10.36 -3.20 -7.40
N VAL A 67 9.45 -4.12 -7.04
CA VAL A 67 8.29 -4.48 -7.86
C VAL A 67 7.35 -3.29 -8.05
N ILE A 68 6.98 -2.60 -6.96
CA ILE A 68 6.10 -1.42 -7.03
C ILE A 68 6.73 -0.34 -7.92
N ARG A 69 8.01 -0.01 -7.72
CA ARG A 69 8.71 1.00 -8.54
C ARG A 69 8.83 0.63 -10.02
N ALA A 70 8.94 -0.65 -10.35
CA ALA A 70 8.99 -1.11 -11.73
C ALA A 70 7.61 -1.08 -12.41
N ALA A 71 6.53 -1.12 -11.62
CA ALA A 71 5.15 -1.09 -12.09
C ALA A 71 4.49 0.31 -12.01
N ASP A 72 5.13 1.24 -11.30
CA ASP A 72 4.62 2.59 -11.06
C ASP A 72 4.67 3.44 -12.34
N ASP A 73 3.50 3.83 -12.84
CA ASP A 73 3.32 4.77 -13.97
C ASP A 73 2.90 6.17 -13.48
N GLY A 74 3.05 6.42 -12.17
CA GLY A 74 2.66 7.67 -11.54
C GLY A 74 1.21 7.68 -11.05
N PRO A 75 0.75 8.85 -10.56
CA PRO A 75 -0.59 8.97 -9.99
C PRO A 75 -1.67 8.82 -11.06
N ALA A 76 -2.71 8.04 -10.74
CA ALA A 76 -3.92 7.98 -11.56
C ALA A 76 -4.60 9.36 -11.63
N ASP A 77 -5.14 9.72 -12.80
CA ASP A 77 -5.96 10.93 -12.97
C ASP A 77 -7.33 10.74 -12.29
N ALA A 78 -7.35 10.98 -10.98
CA ALA A 78 -8.52 10.80 -10.14
C ALA A 78 -9.10 12.15 -9.71
N ARG A 79 -10.41 12.33 -9.94
CA ARG A 79 -11.14 13.49 -9.42
C ARG A 79 -11.66 13.22 -8.01
N ILE A 80 -11.19 13.99 -7.04
CA ILE A 80 -11.74 13.99 -5.68
C ILE A 80 -13.13 14.63 -5.71
N LEU A 81 -14.16 13.85 -5.38
CA LEU A 81 -15.55 14.32 -5.31
C LEU A 81 -16.00 14.67 -3.89
N LEU A 82 -15.36 14.07 -2.89
CA LEU A 82 -15.69 14.24 -1.47
C LEU A 82 -14.44 13.98 -0.62
N ASP A 83 -14.07 14.96 0.20
CA ASP A 83 -12.97 14.87 1.16
C ASP A 83 -13.39 15.62 2.42
N LEU A 84 -13.66 14.88 3.51
CA LEU A 84 -14.28 15.41 4.72
C LEU A 84 -13.42 15.08 5.94
N TYR A 85 -13.11 16.11 6.73
CA TYR A 85 -12.44 15.97 8.02
C TYR A 85 -13.37 16.48 9.12
N VAL A 86 -13.65 15.65 10.13
CA VAL A 86 -14.46 16.05 11.28
C VAL A 86 -13.68 17.00 12.19
N ASN A 87 -12.35 16.83 12.26
CA ASN A 87 -11.41 17.75 12.88
C ASN A 87 -10.13 17.72 12.04
N ALA A 88 -9.89 18.74 11.23
CA ALA A 88 -8.59 18.92 10.59
C ALA A 88 -7.56 19.42 11.64
N PRO A 89 -6.27 19.12 11.48
CA PRO A 89 -5.22 19.68 12.35
C PRO A 89 -5.19 21.21 12.33
#